data_AF-A0A1A0L384-F1
#
_entry.id   AF-A0A1A0L384-F1
#
_cell.length_a   1.000
_cell.length_b   1.000
_cell.length_c   1.000
_cell.angle_alpha   90.00
_cell.angle_beta   90.00
_cell.angle_gamma   90.00
#
_symmetry.space_group_name_H-M   'P 1'
#
loop_
_entity.id
_entity.type
_entity.pdbx_description
1 polymer ?
#
loop_
_entity_poly.entity_id
_entity_poly.type
_entity_poly.pdbx_seq_one_letter_code
_entity_poly.pdbx_strand_id
1 'polypeptide(L)'
;MSDDAQASDEQPPLTAAQAAGVAVECLAELTSHPLQGVTSVEPTDDGWLVEIEVLEDRRIPSSADIMALYQVEIDFDENLLAYRRTKRYIRGSTDIGSRGQR
;
A
#
# COMPACT_ATOMS: atom_id res chain seq x y z
N MET A 1 7.80 45.17 -19.99
CA MET A 1 8.70 44.20 -19.34
C MET A 1 7.81 43.24 -18.60
N SER A 2 7.70 42.03 -19.13
CA SER A 2 6.86 40.96 -18.60
C SER A 2 7.49 40.44 -17.32
N ASP A 3 6.77 40.52 -16.21
CA ASP A 3 7.08 39.75 -15.00
C ASP A 3 6.11 38.58 -15.01
N ASP A 4 6.44 37.59 -15.85
CA ASP A 4 5.74 36.30 -15.88
C ASP A 4 6.48 35.40 -14.88
N ALA A 5 6.27 35.68 -13.59
CA ALA A 5 6.69 34.78 -12.53
C ALA A 5 5.72 33.59 -12.54
N GLN A 6 6.02 32.61 -13.41
CA GLN A 6 5.43 31.29 -13.33
C GLN A 6 5.77 30.74 -11.94
N ALA A 7 4.83 30.83 -11.01
CA ALA A 7 4.84 30.04 -9.80
C ALA A 7 4.83 28.59 -10.26
N SER A 8 5.98 27.92 -10.15
CA SER A 8 6.06 26.48 -10.32
C SER A 8 5.03 25.88 -9.36
N ASP A 9 4.06 25.16 -9.94
CA ASP A 9 3.08 24.33 -9.23
C ASP A 9 3.86 23.20 -8.54
N GLU A 10 4.58 23.54 -7.48
CA GLU A 10 5.30 22.58 -6.65
C GLU A 10 4.24 21.97 -5.74
N GLN A 11 3.47 21.04 -6.29
CA GLN A 11 2.55 20.22 -5.52
C GLN A 11 3.32 19.70 -4.30
N PRO A 12 2.84 19.93 -3.07
CA PRO A 12 3.54 19.48 -1.89
C PRO A 12 3.76 17.96 -1.99
N PRO A 13 4.94 17.46 -1.60
CA PRO A 13 5.27 16.04 -1.71
C PRO A 13 4.18 15.21 -1.02
N LEU A 14 3.85 14.08 -1.64
CA LEU A 14 2.78 13.19 -1.22
C LEU A 14 2.84 12.91 0.29
N THR A 15 1.76 13.18 1.02
CA THR A 15 1.69 12.80 2.44
C THR A 15 1.51 11.29 2.59
N ALA A 16 1.87 10.74 3.76
CA ALA A 16 1.66 9.31 4.06
C ALA A 16 0.19 8.87 3.85
N ALA A 17 -0.78 9.74 4.15
CA ALA A 17 -2.20 9.43 3.96
C ALA A 17 -2.59 9.38 2.48
N GLN A 18 -2.06 10.31 1.67
CA GLN A 18 -2.26 10.29 0.21
C GLN A 18 -1.59 9.08 -0.42
N ALA A 19 -0.35 8.77 -0.01
CA ALA A 19 0.38 7.59 -0.42
C ALA A 19 -0.40 6.29 -0.16
N ALA A 20 -0.97 6.16 1.04
CA ALA A 20 -1.82 5.03 1.39
C ALA A 20 -3.07 4.92 0.49
N GLY A 21 -3.69 6.06 0.16
CA GLY A 21 -4.84 6.11 -0.76
C GLY A 21 -4.48 5.62 -2.16
N VAL A 22 -3.43 6.19 -2.75
CA VAL A 22 -2.93 5.80 -4.09
C VAL A 22 -2.57 4.32 -4.13
N ALA A 23 -1.85 3.82 -3.12
CA ALA A 23 -1.48 2.40 -3.05
C ALA A 23 -2.70 1.47 -2.97
N VAL A 24 -3.75 1.87 -2.26
CA VAL A 24 -5.02 1.11 -2.18
C VAL A 24 -5.71 1.07 -3.55
N GLU A 25 -5.76 2.19 -4.27
CA GLU A 25 -6.34 2.27 -5.61
C GLU A 25 -5.56 1.38 -6.59
N CYS A 26 -4.23 1.54 -6.67
CA CYS A 26 -3.39 0.71 -7.53
C CYS A 26 -3.53 -0.78 -7.24
N LEU A 27 -3.56 -1.19 -5.96
CA LEU A 27 -3.70 -2.59 -5.60
C LEU A 27 -5.09 -3.16 -5.91
N ALA A 28 -6.14 -2.34 -5.79
CA ALA A 28 -7.50 -2.73 -6.17
C ALA A 28 -7.63 -2.97 -7.68
N GLU A 29 -6.87 -2.26 -8.52
CA GLU A 29 -6.82 -2.50 -9.96
C GLU A 29 -6.10 -3.81 -10.32
N LEU A 30 -5.09 -4.19 -9.52
CA LEU A 30 -4.28 -5.38 -9.77
C LEU A 30 -4.84 -6.67 -9.15
N THR A 31 -5.73 -6.54 -8.16
CA THR A 31 -6.26 -7.69 -7.42
C THR A 31 -7.79 -7.70 -7.47
N SER A 32 -8.37 -8.87 -7.73
CA SER A 32 -9.82 -9.07 -7.65
C SER A 32 -10.31 -9.37 -6.22
N HIS A 33 -9.43 -9.21 -5.23
CA HIS A 33 -9.68 -9.62 -3.86
C HIS A 33 -10.07 -8.43 -2.98
N PRO A 34 -10.97 -8.60 -1.99
CA PRO A 34 -11.30 -7.53 -1.06
C PRO A 34 -10.09 -7.09 -0.23
N LEU A 35 -9.72 -5.82 -0.36
CA LEU A 35 -8.76 -5.16 0.52
C LEU A 35 -9.39 -4.96 1.90
N GLN A 36 -8.64 -5.23 2.97
CA GLN A 36 -9.11 -5.11 4.36
C GLN A 36 -8.68 -3.78 4.97
N GLY A 37 -7.45 -3.36 4.67
CA GLY A 37 -6.94 -2.08 5.14
C GLY A 37 -5.42 -1.98 5.03
N VAL A 38 -4.92 -0.77 5.29
CA VAL A 38 -3.50 -0.45 5.31
C VAL A 38 -2.92 -0.78 6.68
N THR A 39 -1.83 -1.54 6.73
CA THR A 39 -1.16 -2.00 7.95
C THR A 39 0.15 -1.26 8.23
N SER A 40 0.78 -0.68 7.21
CA SER A 40 1.99 0.15 7.33
C SER A 40 2.09 1.16 6.19
N VAL A 41 2.69 2.32 6.48
CA VAL A 41 3.06 3.33 5.49
C VAL A 41 4.40 3.91 5.90
N GLU A 42 5.42 3.72 5.08
CA GLU A 42 6.79 4.09 5.39
C GLU A 42 7.39 4.89 4.22
N PRO A 43 8.01 6.06 4.46
CA PRO A 43 8.74 6.76 3.40
C PRO A 43 9.98 5.96 3.00
N THR A 44 10.36 6.08 1.74
CA THR A 44 11.56 5.48 1.15
C THR A 44 12.32 6.55 0.37
N ASP A 45 13.51 6.20 -0.14
CA ASP A 45 14.30 7.15 -0.94
C ASP A 45 13.61 7.54 -2.26
N ASP A 46 12.82 6.62 -2.83
CA ASP A 46 12.16 6.77 -4.13
C ASP A 46 10.64 7.03 -4.04
N GLY A 47 10.09 7.21 -2.84
CA GLY A 47 8.66 7.43 -2.62
C GLY A 47 8.15 6.80 -1.34
N TRP A 48 7.13 5.93 -1.44
CA TRP A 48 6.47 5.30 -0.29
C TRP A 48 6.33 3.79 -0.45
N LEU A 49 6.55 3.07 0.66
CA LEU A 49 6.23 1.66 0.80
C LEU A 49 4.99 1.52 1.68
N VAL A 50 3.91 0.98 1.10
CA VAL A 50 2.64 0.76 1.77
C VAL A 50 2.39 -0.73 1.90
N GLU A 51 2.05 -1.19 3.09
CA GLU A 51 1.60 -2.57 3.33
C GLU A 51 0.07 -2.60 3.48
N ILE A 52 -0.57 -3.48 2.73
CA ILE A 52 -2.03 -3.62 2.65
C ILE A 52 -2.40 -5.07 2.92
N GLU A 53 -3.36 -5.27 3.81
CA GLU A 53 -3.95 -6.57 4.09
C GLU A 53 -5.10 -6.86 3.13
N VAL A 54 -5.11 -8.08 2.60
CA VAL A 54 -6.05 -8.55 1.57
C VAL A 54 -6.66 -9.87 1.99
N LEU A 55 -7.97 -10.02 1.77
CA LEU A 55 -8.69 -11.27 1.96
C LEU A 55 -8.73 -12.06 0.65
N GLU A 56 -7.85 -13.06 0.50
CA GLU A 56 -7.74 -13.81 -0.75
C GLU A 56 -8.79 -14.94 -0.88
N ASP A 57 -9.20 -15.55 0.23
CA ASP A 57 -10.15 -16.67 0.20
C ASP A 57 -11.07 -16.62 1.42
N ARG A 58 -12.39 -16.55 1.18
CA ARG A 58 -13.42 -16.54 2.23
C ARG A 58 -13.84 -17.95 2.58
N ARG A 59 -13.81 -18.31 3.86
CA ARG A 59 -14.15 -19.65 4.35
C ARG A 59 -15.15 -19.61 5.50
N ILE A 60 -15.70 -20.78 5.83
CA ILE A 60 -16.64 -20.98 6.95
C ILE A 60 -16.06 -22.02 7.90
N PRO A 61 -15.82 -21.71 9.19
CA PRO A 61 -16.04 -20.40 9.82
C PRO A 61 -15.06 -19.33 9.29
N SER A 62 -15.36 -18.05 9.49
CA SER A 62 -14.53 -16.92 9.02
C SER A 62 -13.12 -16.91 9.60
N SER A 63 -12.87 -17.58 10.73
CA SER A 63 -11.53 -17.81 11.26
C SER A 63 -10.66 -18.69 10.35
N ALA A 64 -11.23 -19.36 9.36
CA ALA A 64 -10.50 -20.10 8.34
C ALA A 64 -10.20 -19.28 7.08
N ASP A 65 -10.61 -18.01 7.01
CA ASP A 65 -10.31 -17.11 5.90
C ASP A 65 -8.80 -17.06 5.63
N ILE A 66 -8.42 -16.96 4.36
CA ILE A 66 -7.02 -16.76 3.97
C ILE A 66 -6.77 -15.28 3.73
N MET A 67 -5.89 -14.74 4.55
CA MET A 67 -5.39 -13.37 4.52
C MET A 67 -4.03 -13.32 3.83
N ALA A 68 -3.69 -12.17 3.28
CA ALA A 68 -2.38 -11.92 2.71
C ALA A 68 -1.95 -10.48 2.99
N LEU A 69 -0.64 -10.27 3.10
CA LEU A 69 -0.05 -8.93 3.12
C LEU A 69 0.59 -8.66 1.77
N TYR A 70 0.27 -7.51 1.22
CA TYR A 70 0.84 -6.98 -0.01
C TYR A 70 1.66 -5.75 0.32
N GLN A 71 2.82 -5.64 -0.28
CA GLN A 71 3.61 -4.41 -0.31
C GLN A 71 3.43 -3.75 -1.67
N VAL A 72 3.21 -2.44 -1.64
CA VAL A 72 3.01 -1.58 -2.80
C VAL A 72 4.00 -0.43 -2.66
N GLU A 73 4.82 -0.25 -3.68
CA GLU A 73 5.80 0.83 -3.78
C GLU A 73 5.29 1.85 -4.79
N ILE A 74 5.15 3.10 -4.35
CA ILE A 74 4.72 4.21 -5.18
C ILE A 74 5.76 5.33 -5.13
N ASP A 75 5.96 6.02 -6.25
CA ASP A 75 6.85 7.18 -6.28
C ASP A 75 6.16 8.47 -5.77
N PHE A 76 6.90 9.57 -5.74
CA PHE A 76 6.37 10.88 -5.35
C PHE A 76 5.36 11.47 -6.34
N ASP A 77 5.32 10.93 -7.56
CA ASP A 77 4.43 11.33 -8.65
C ASP A 77 3.18 10.42 -8.74
N GLU A 78 2.88 9.65 -7.68
CA GLU A 78 1.73 8.74 -7.56
C GLU A 78 1.78 7.52 -8.50
N ASN A 79 2.93 7.21 -9.11
CA ASN A 79 3.06 6.04 -9.97
C ASN A 79 3.41 4.78 -9.16
N LEU A 80 2.79 3.66 -9.53
CA LEU A 80 3.15 2.35 -9.00
C LEU A 80 4.51 1.90 -9.56
N LEU A 81 5.50 1.75 -8.69
CA LEU A 81 6.82 1.22 -9.01
C LEU A 81 6.86 -0.31 -8.95
N ALA A 82 6.30 -0.88 -7.87
CA ALA A 82 6.29 -2.32 -7.66
C ALA A 82 5.14 -2.75 -6.74
N TYR A 83 4.71 -4.00 -6.88
CA TYR A 83 3.84 -4.64 -5.89
C TYR A 83 4.22 -6.11 -5.71
N ARG A 84 4.03 -6.64 -4.52
CA ARG A 84 4.29 -8.05 -4.21
C ARG A 84 3.47 -8.54 -3.03
N ARG A 85 3.09 -9.82 -3.04
CA ARG A 85 2.56 -10.50 -1.85
C ARG A 85 3.73 -10.96 -0.97
N THR A 86 3.79 -10.47 0.25
CA THR A 86 4.88 -10.78 1.20
C THR A 86 4.54 -11.92 2.14
N LYS A 87 3.26 -12.07 2.52
CA LYS A 87 2.78 -13.13 3.40
C LYS A 87 1.40 -13.63 3.00
N ARG A 88 1.10 -14.87 3.38
CA ARG A 88 -0.23 -15.48 3.27
C ARG A 88 -0.48 -16.35 4.50
N TYR A 89 -1.60 -16.17 5.16
CA TYR A 89 -1.86 -16.78 6.46
C TYR A 89 -3.37 -16.93 6.74
N ILE A 90 -3.75 -17.75 7.74
CA ILE A 90 -5.15 -17.92 8.14
C ILE A 90 -5.57 -16.80 9.11
N ARG A 91 -6.77 -16.25 8.96
CA ARG A 91 -7.30 -15.21 9.84
C ARG A 91 -7.21 -15.62 11.31
N GLY A 92 -6.57 -14.79 12.14
CA GLY A 92 -6.32 -15.06 13.55
C GLY A 92 -5.05 -15.85 13.85
N SER A 93 -4.22 -16.15 12.84
CA SER A 93 -2.86 -16.65 13.06
C SER A 93 -2.00 -15.60 13.77
N THR A 94 -1.20 -16.04 14.74
CA THR A 94 -0.22 -15.20 15.45
C THR A 94 1.07 -14.99 14.65
N ASP A 95 1.23 -15.68 13.51
CA ASP A 95 2.41 -15.61 12.63
C ASP A 95 2.49 -14.30 11.80
N ILE A 96 1.56 -13.38 12.03
CA ILE A 96 1.61 -12.02 11.47
C ILE A 96 2.80 -11.22 12.02
N GLY A 97 3.30 -11.59 13.20
CA GLY A 97 4.30 -10.84 13.97
C GLY A 97 5.73 -11.31 13.78
N SER A 98 6.38 -10.84 12.72
CA SER A 98 7.83 -10.65 12.67
C SER A 98 8.07 -9.61 11.59
N ARG A 99 7.95 -8.32 11.96
CA ARG A 99 8.42 -7.22 11.13
C ARG A 99 9.94 -7.39 11.09
N GLY A 100 10.46 -7.88 9.97
CA GLY A 100 11.90 -7.95 9.73
C GLY A 100 12.43 -6.53 9.61
N GLN A 101 12.64 -5.87 10.75
CA GLN A 101 13.49 -4.68 10.83
C GLN A 101 14.91 -5.17 10.53
N ARG A 102 15.38 -4.93 9.31
CA ARG A 102 16.78 -5.05 8.93
C ARG A 102 17.15 -3.83 8.11
#